data_AF-A0A8S2NTD3-F1
#
_entry.id   AF-A0A8S2NTD3-F1
#
_cell.length_a   1.000
_cell.length_b   1.000
_cell.length_c   1.000
_cell.angle_alpha   90.00
_cell.angle_beta   90.00
_cell.angle_gamma   90.00
#
_symmetry.space_group_name_H-M   'P 1'
#
loop_
_entity.id
_entity.type
_entity.pdbx_description
1 polymer ?
#
loop_
_entity_poly.entity_id
_entity_poly.type
_entity_poly.pdbx_seq_one_letter_code
_entity_poly.pdbx_strand_id
1 'polypeptide(L)'
;MVGNLRDFASVQFLLKDYPVTKKQKNKAGDDALAIARKQNYKRLVQLLEGKPIDPIDADDADPPTKPKYEPQQLIRAAGNGQMQIVKEFVQQRYLNIDEKRQICYQMLQEATKKKQDEVLGVLQPYYNKELLASIPSDARQGSLVTLSEEYQTMLVGFLTGLSGLIASSPVVLDPADPNTYKELFSNVNAKFDQRTQEISKITSERDVNQLCKQDMKDIEQKISKLTDEMRQLSANKDILTKRIQDADEGLLKVKDMTALQRKELFQNKEATEQHLAALDSSMYLFRRAQEAALKKKKTLEYIKEKTKLFLFYTTIEHNLQSLFNSVLVAQGGLSIRDKTNTKAGMAASVIQAIPTSWIPIGN
;
A
#
# COMPACT_ATOMS: atom_id res chain seq x y z
N MET A 1 -6.25 22.92 9.85
CA MET A 1 -6.00 22.35 8.51
C MET A 1 -5.81 23.50 7.55
N VAL A 2 -4.54 23.79 7.24
CA VAL A 2 -4.13 24.67 6.14
C VAL A 2 -4.15 23.74 4.92
N GLY A 3 -5.06 23.88 3.97
CA GLY A 3 -5.06 24.95 2.98
C GLY A 3 -4.45 24.42 1.70
N ASN A 4 -5.16 23.53 1.00
CA ASN A 4 -4.90 23.18 -0.40
C ASN A 4 -6.15 22.51 -0.97
N LEU A 5 -6.39 22.67 -2.28
CA LEU A 5 -7.61 22.33 -3.03
C LEU A 5 -8.21 20.91 -2.85
N ARG A 6 -7.62 20.02 -2.04
CA ARG A 6 -8.12 18.67 -1.76
C ARG A 6 -9.42 18.63 -0.96
N ASP A 7 -9.73 19.61 -0.13
CA ASP A 7 -10.87 19.50 0.79
C ASP A 7 -12.22 19.88 0.16
N PHE A 8 -12.26 20.57 -0.99
CA PHE A 8 -13.53 20.90 -1.66
C PHE A 8 -14.27 19.64 -2.14
N ALA A 9 -13.54 18.71 -2.78
CA ALA A 9 -14.11 17.45 -3.26
C ALA A 9 -14.61 16.58 -2.09
N SER A 10 -13.86 16.53 -0.99
CA SER A 10 -14.24 15.83 0.24
C SER A 10 -15.50 16.40 0.86
N VAL A 11 -15.62 17.73 0.94
CA VAL A 11 -16.81 18.41 1.48
C VAL A 11 -18.01 18.25 0.54
N GLN A 12 -17.81 18.30 -0.78
CA GLN A 12 -18.86 18.05 -1.77
C GLN A 12 -19.39 16.61 -1.68
N PHE A 13 -18.49 15.64 -1.51
CA PHE A 13 -18.84 14.23 -1.29
C PHE A 13 -19.66 14.05 0.00
N LEU A 14 -19.18 14.62 1.11
CA LEU A 14 -19.87 14.55 2.41
C LEU A 14 -21.25 15.22 2.39
N LEU A 15 -21.42 16.34 1.68
CA LEU A 15 -22.73 17.01 1.56
C LEU A 15 -23.73 16.22 0.71
N LYS A 16 -23.24 15.43 -0.27
CA LYS A 16 -24.09 14.59 -1.12
C LYS A 16 -24.62 13.37 -0.37
N ASP A 17 -23.75 12.68 0.36
CA ASP A 17 -24.10 11.42 1.04
C ASP A 17 -24.62 11.64 2.48
N TYR A 18 -24.25 12.76 3.11
CA TYR A 18 -24.60 13.08 4.50
C TYR A 18 -25.01 14.56 4.67
N PRO A 19 -26.16 14.99 4.14
CA PRO A 19 -26.60 16.39 4.14
C PRO A 19 -26.79 16.99 5.54
N VAL A 20 -26.95 16.14 6.57
CA VAL A 20 -27.09 16.53 7.98
C VAL A 20 -25.82 17.20 8.54
N THR A 21 -24.65 16.91 7.94
CA THR A 21 -23.35 17.45 8.37
C THR A 21 -23.23 18.97 8.19
N LYS A 22 -24.03 19.57 7.29
CA LYS A 22 -24.03 21.01 7.02
C LYS A 22 -24.34 21.88 8.24
N LYS A 23 -25.15 21.35 9.18
CA LYS A 23 -25.60 22.08 10.39
C LYS A 23 -24.81 21.70 11.65
N GLN A 24 -23.87 20.76 11.54
CA GLN A 24 -23.04 20.38 12.69
C GLN A 24 -22.10 21.54 13.05
N LYS A 25 -22.02 21.81 14.35
CA LYS A 25 -21.17 22.86 14.90
C LYS A 25 -19.93 22.23 15.52
N ASN A 26 -18.81 22.91 15.39
CA ASN A 26 -17.59 22.55 16.11
C ASN A 26 -17.72 22.90 17.60
N LYS A 27 -16.69 22.57 18.40
CA LYS A 27 -16.64 22.89 19.84
C LYS A 27 -16.71 24.40 20.17
N ALA A 28 -16.45 25.27 19.19
CA ALA A 28 -16.54 26.72 19.31
C ALA A 28 -17.92 27.27 18.88
N GLY A 29 -18.87 26.39 18.52
CA GLY A 29 -20.21 26.78 18.08
C GLY A 29 -20.32 27.24 16.62
N ASP A 30 -19.23 27.18 15.86
CA ASP A 30 -19.21 27.54 14.44
C ASP A 30 -19.66 26.35 13.58
N ASP A 31 -20.54 26.62 12.61
CA ASP A 31 -20.88 25.66 11.56
C ASP A 31 -19.88 25.70 10.39
N ALA A 32 -20.00 24.75 9.45
CA ALA A 32 -19.11 24.66 8.29
C ALA A 32 -19.08 25.96 7.45
N LEU A 33 -20.21 26.69 7.38
CA LEU A 33 -20.32 27.96 6.64
C LEU A 33 -19.58 29.09 7.36
N ALA A 34 -19.72 29.19 8.68
CA ALA A 34 -19.03 30.18 9.50
C ALA A 34 -17.51 29.98 9.44
N ILE A 35 -17.04 28.73 9.47
CA ILE A 35 -15.62 28.41 9.30
C ILE A 35 -15.14 28.81 7.90
N ALA A 36 -15.89 28.46 6.85
CA ALA A 36 -15.52 28.80 5.48
C ALA A 36 -15.45 30.32 5.23
N ARG A 37 -16.35 31.11 5.85
CA ARG A 37 -16.31 32.58 5.81
C ARG A 37 -15.13 33.15 6.59
N LYS A 38 -14.89 32.69 7.82
CA LYS A 38 -13.73 33.14 8.64
C LYS A 38 -12.39 32.90 7.94
N GLN A 39 -12.31 31.84 7.14
CA GLN A 39 -11.09 31.45 6.41
C GLN A 39 -11.06 31.95 4.94
N ASN A 40 -12.02 32.77 4.51
CA ASN A 40 -12.14 33.30 3.15
C ASN A 40 -12.19 32.23 2.04
N TYR A 41 -12.75 31.05 2.30
CA TYR A 41 -12.92 29.99 1.30
C TYR A 41 -14.16 30.22 0.42
N LYS A 42 -14.09 31.22 -0.48
CA LYS A 42 -15.20 31.69 -1.33
C LYS A 42 -15.99 30.56 -2.02
N ARG A 43 -15.31 29.54 -2.54
CA ARG A 43 -15.95 28.42 -3.26
C ARG A 43 -16.69 27.44 -2.33
N LEU A 44 -16.13 27.17 -1.15
CA LEU A 44 -16.81 26.40 -0.11
C LEU A 44 -18.03 27.15 0.42
N VAL A 45 -17.94 28.48 0.53
CA VAL A 45 -19.08 29.33 0.88
C VAL A 45 -20.18 29.22 -0.19
N GLN A 46 -19.85 29.31 -1.49
CA GLN A 46 -20.83 29.13 -2.57
C GLN A 46 -21.50 27.74 -2.55
N LEU A 47 -20.71 26.67 -2.38
CA LEU A 47 -21.20 25.28 -2.26
C LEU A 47 -22.13 25.11 -1.05
N LEU A 48 -21.75 25.66 0.11
CA LEU A 48 -22.55 25.59 1.33
C LEU A 48 -23.76 26.52 1.30
N GLU A 49 -23.75 27.60 0.52
CA GLU A 49 -24.91 28.48 0.33
C GLU A 49 -25.91 27.94 -0.70
N GLY A 50 -25.56 26.88 -1.45
CA GLY A 50 -26.40 26.31 -2.49
C GLY A 50 -26.55 27.22 -3.71
N LYS A 51 -25.63 28.18 -3.88
CA LYS A 51 -25.57 29.04 -5.06
C LYS A 51 -24.94 28.26 -6.23
N PRO A 52 -25.33 28.57 -7.48
CA PRO A 52 -24.61 28.06 -8.64
C PRO A 52 -23.13 28.41 -8.47
N ILE A 53 -22.29 27.38 -8.57
CA ILE A 53 -20.84 27.54 -8.43
C ILE A 53 -20.36 28.14 -9.74
N ASP A 54 -20.01 29.42 -9.72
CA ASP A 54 -19.42 30.07 -10.89
C ASP A 54 -18.17 29.26 -11.33
N PRO A 55 -18.01 29.00 -12.63
CA PRO A 55 -16.85 28.31 -13.17
C PRO A 55 -15.60 29.19 -12.99
N ILE A 56 -14.98 29.07 -11.82
CA ILE A 56 -13.57 29.36 -11.50
C ILE A 56 -13.12 30.78 -11.87
N ASP A 57 -13.31 31.71 -10.94
CA ASP A 57 -12.37 32.83 -10.77
C ASP A 57 -11.17 32.31 -9.98
N ALA A 58 -10.14 31.88 -10.72
CA ALA A 58 -8.79 31.78 -10.21
C ALA A 58 -8.04 32.99 -10.76
N ASP A 59 -7.81 34.01 -9.92
CA ASP A 59 -6.89 35.09 -10.29
C ASP A 59 -5.56 34.48 -10.76
N ASP A 60 -5.22 34.82 -12.01
CA ASP A 60 -3.95 34.69 -12.70
C ASP A 60 -3.41 33.30 -13.09
N ALA A 61 -4.20 32.48 -13.78
CA ALA A 61 -3.63 31.44 -14.63
C ALA A 61 -4.41 31.29 -15.94
N ASP A 62 -3.71 31.43 -17.07
CA ASP A 62 -4.26 31.22 -18.41
C ASP A 62 -5.10 29.92 -18.49
N PRO A 63 -6.21 29.94 -19.23
CA PRO A 63 -7.03 28.75 -19.43
C PRO A 63 -6.16 27.61 -20.02
N PRO A 64 -6.42 26.35 -19.68
CA PRO A 64 -5.73 25.23 -20.30
C PRO A 64 -5.92 25.33 -21.83
N THR A 65 -4.81 25.49 -22.54
CA THR A 65 -4.79 25.70 -23.99
C THR A 65 -4.30 24.44 -24.69
N LYS A 66 -4.58 24.33 -26.00
CA LYS A 66 -3.94 23.32 -26.84
C LYS A 66 -2.41 23.55 -26.81
N PRO A 67 -1.59 22.48 -26.81
CA PRO A 67 -0.14 22.60 -26.81
C PRO A 67 0.34 23.60 -27.86
N LYS A 68 1.18 24.56 -27.46
CA LYS A 68 1.72 25.59 -28.38
C LYS A 68 2.70 24.98 -29.38
N TYR A 69 3.35 23.90 -28.97
CA TYR A 69 4.38 23.19 -29.72
C TYR A 69 4.01 21.73 -29.87
N GLU A 70 4.37 21.17 -31.02
CA GLU A 70 4.24 19.74 -31.25
C GLU A 70 5.21 18.95 -30.36
N PRO A 71 4.85 17.72 -29.92
CA PRO A 71 5.70 16.90 -29.04
C PRO A 71 7.14 16.74 -29.55
N GLN A 72 7.31 16.51 -30.86
CA GLN A 72 8.64 16.35 -31.46
C GLN A 72 9.47 17.64 -31.41
N GLN A 73 8.83 18.82 -31.46
CA GLN A 73 9.51 20.11 -31.34
C GLN A 73 9.98 20.32 -29.91
N LEU A 74 9.17 19.97 -28.92
CA LEU A 74 9.52 20.05 -27.50
C LEU A 74 10.68 19.12 -27.13
N ILE A 75 10.67 17.88 -27.63
CA ILE A 75 11.76 16.91 -27.42
C ILE A 75 13.07 17.42 -28.02
N ARG A 76 13.03 17.94 -29.26
CA ARG A 76 14.21 18.54 -29.91
C ARG A 76 14.70 19.78 -29.17
N ALA A 77 13.79 20.63 -28.69
CA ALA A 77 14.13 21.82 -27.91
C ALA A 77 14.85 21.45 -26.60
N ALA A 78 14.37 20.44 -25.88
CA ALA A 78 15.01 19.93 -24.67
C ALA A 78 16.41 19.36 -24.95
N GLY A 79 16.57 18.59 -26.02
CA GLY A 79 17.86 18.06 -26.43
C GLY A 79 18.87 19.11 -26.91
N ASN A 80 18.40 20.22 -27.47
CA ASN A 80 19.25 21.27 -28.02
C ASN A 80 19.43 22.48 -27.08
N GLY A 81 19.01 22.37 -25.81
CA GLY A 81 19.20 23.43 -24.81
C GLY A 81 18.35 24.68 -25.04
N GLN A 82 17.22 24.58 -25.77
CA GLN A 82 16.37 25.73 -26.08
C GLN A 82 15.47 26.13 -24.90
N MET A 83 16.08 26.79 -23.91
CA MET A 83 15.47 27.11 -22.62
C MET A 83 14.18 27.91 -22.71
N GLN A 84 14.03 28.77 -23.74
CA GLN A 84 12.80 29.55 -23.93
C GLN A 84 11.59 28.64 -24.16
N ILE A 85 11.72 27.65 -25.04
CA ILE A 85 10.65 26.69 -25.36
C ILE A 85 10.37 25.78 -24.16
N VAL A 86 11.42 25.38 -23.42
CA VAL A 86 11.30 24.55 -22.22
C VAL A 86 10.56 25.29 -21.10
N LYS A 87 10.86 26.58 -20.88
CA LYS A 87 10.14 27.41 -19.90
C LYS A 87 8.69 27.63 -20.29
N GLU A 88 8.42 27.87 -21.57
CA GLU A 88 7.05 28.01 -22.08
C GLU A 88 6.25 26.70 -21.92
N PHE A 89 6.86 25.54 -22.16
CA PHE A 89 6.25 24.24 -21.89
C PHE A 89 5.88 24.06 -20.40
N VAL A 90 6.77 24.45 -19.49
CA VAL A 90 6.54 24.37 -18.05
C VAL A 90 5.35 25.26 -17.65
N GLN A 91 5.31 26.49 -18.14
CA GLN A 91 4.27 27.48 -17.85
C GLN A 91 2.91 27.12 -18.47
N GLN A 92 2.91 26.52 -19.66
CA GLN A 92 1.66 26.23 -20.38
C GLN A 92 0.82 25.15 -19.69
N ARG A 93 -0.45 25.42 -19.39
CA ARG A 93 -1.37 24.38 -18.87
C ARG A 93 -2.00 23.59 -20.01
N TYR A 94 -1.86 22.27 -19.96
CA TYR A 94 -2.43 21.35 -20.94
C TYR A 94 -3.81 20.88 -20.46
N LEU A 95 -4.72 20.65 -21.41
CA LEU A 95 -6.02 20.03 -21.11
C LEU A 95 -5.86 18.59 -20.60
N ASN A 96 -4.89 17.85 -21.14
CA ASN A 96 -4.56 16.49 -20.74
C ASN A 96 -3.21 16.45 -20.02
N ILE A 97 -3.24 16.17 -18.71
CA ILE A 97 -2.06 16.12 -17.84
C ILE A 97 -1.21 14.88 -18.14
N ASP A 98 -1.81 13.76 -18.54
CA ASP A 98 -1.07 12.54 -18.86
C ASP A 98 -0.26 12.70 -20.14
N GLU A 99 -0.83 13.37 -21.14
CA GLU A 99 -0.13 13.77 -22.37
C GLU A 99 1.05 14.71 -22.06
N LYS A 100 0.83 15.73 -21.22
CA LYS A 100 1.90 16.64 -20.79
C LYS A 100 3.02 15.90 -20.06
N ARG A 101 2.68 14.91 -19.23
CA ARG A 101 3.65 14.08 -18.50
C ARG A 101 4.49 13.23 -19.44
N GLN A 102 3.87 12.58 -20.41
CA GLN A 102 4.56 11.76 -21.39
C GLN A 102 5.56 12.59 -22.20
N ILE A 103 5.16 13.78 -22.63
CA ILE A 103 6.03 14.71 -23.34
C ILE A 103 7.19 15.16 -22.45
N CYS A 104 6.92 15.52 -21.19
CA CYS A 104 7.97 15.92 -20.24
C CYS A 104 8.99 14.80 -19.99
N TYR A 105 8.53 13.55 -19.89
CA TYR A 105 9.41 12.39 -19.71
C TYR A 105 10.33 12.18 -20.92
N GLN A 106 9.80 12.29 -22.13
CA GLN A 106 10.58 12.20 -23.36
C GLN A 106 11.59 13.36 -23.50
N MET A 107 11.21 14.58 -23.08
CA MET A 107 12.13 15.72 -23.01
C MET A 107 13.28 15.48 -22.04
N LEU A 108 13.01 14.89 -20.86
CA LEU A 108 14.03 14.54 -19.87
C LEU A 108 15.01 13.49 -20.41
N GLN A 109 14.52 12.45 -21.08
CA GLN A 109 15.38 11.42 -21.69
C GLN A 109 16.33 12.03 -22.73
N GLU A 110 15.81 12.88 -23.61
CA GLU A 110 16.60 13.50 -24.68
C GLU A 110 17.60 14.53 -24.13
N ALA A 111 17.20 15.33 -23.13
CA ALA A 111 18.10 16.26 -22.44
C ALA A 111 19.22 15.53 -21.68
N THR A 112 18.93 14.38 -21.07
CA THR A 112 19.93 13.53 -20.40
C THR A 112 20.92 12.96 -21.41
N LYS A 113 20.43 12.44 -22.53
CA LYS A 113 21.28 11.88 -23.60
C LYS A 113 22.24 12.92 -24.18
N LYS A 114 21.80 14.17 -24.30
CA LYS A 114 22.58 15.28 -24.83
C LYS A 114 23.28 16.14 -23.76
N LYS A 115 23.26 15.71 -22.49
CA LYS A 115 23.91 16.36 -21.33
C LYS A 115 23.56 17.85 -21.19
N GLN A 116 22.26 18.16 -21.26
CA GLN A 116 21.75 19.53 -21.13
C GLN A 116 21.38 19.83 -19.68
N ASP A 117 22.37 20.13 -18.84
CA ASP A 117 22.22 20.26 -17.39
C ASP A 117 21.25 21.40 -16.98
N GLU A 118 21.23 22.51 -17.71
CA GLU A 118 20.31 23.63 -17.44
C GLU A 118 18.84 23.27 -17.71
N VAL A 119 18.58 22.47 -18.75
CA VAL A 119 17.25 21.96 -19.08
C VAL A 119 16.79 20.96 -18.02
N LEU A 120 17.69 20.08 -17.59
CA LEU A 120 17.42 19.11 -16.52
C LEU A 120 17.10 19.81 -15.19
N GLY A 121 17.84 20.87 -14.86
CA GLY A 121 17.61 21.68 -13.66
C GLY A 121 16.22 22.32 -13.58
N VAL A 122 15.54 22.51 -14.72
CA VAL A 122 14.17 23.06 -14.78
C VAL A 122 13.11 21.97 -14.92
N LEU A 123 13.31 20.99 -15.81
CA LEU A 123 12.32 19.95 -16.09
C LEU A 123 12.20 18.91 -14.96
N GLN A 124 13.31 18.55 -14.31
CA GLN A 124 13.32 17.52 -13.27
C GLN A 124 12.53 17.92 -12.01
N PRO A 125 12.71 19.14 -11.43
CA PRO A 125 11.88 19.55 -10.30
C PRO A 125 10.41 19.73 -10.71
N TYR A 126 10.14 20.19 -11.93
CA TYR A 126 8.78 20.34 -12.45
C TYR A 126 8.05 18.99 -12.59
N TYR A 127 8.72 18.00 -13.19
CA TYR A 127 8.20 16.65 -13.33
C TYR A 127 7.89 16.01 -11.96
N ASN A 128 8.82 16.15 -11.01
CA ASN A 128 8.70 15.55 -9.69
C ASN A 128 7.68 16.24 -8.77
N LYS A 129 7.61 17.57 -8.78
CA LYS A 129 6.78 18.33 -7.83
C LYS A 129 5.39 18.65 -8.36
N GLU A 130 5.22 18.83 -9.66
CA GLU A 130 3.94 19.29 -10.22
C GLU A 130 3.22 18.18 -10.99
N LEU A 131 3.91 17.50 -11.92
CA LEU A 131 3.30 16.48 -12.78
C LEU A 131 3.09 15.13 -12.10
N LEU A 132 3.94 14.78 -11.13
CA LEU A 132 3.79 13.56 -10.31
C LEU A 132 2.95 13.77 -9.05
N ALA A 133 2.77 15.01 -8.59
CA ALA A 133 1.94 15.33 -7.42
C ALA A 133 0.43 15.25 -7.68
N SER A 134 -0.01 15.42 -8.94
CA SER A 134 -1.41 15.31 -9.36
C SER A 134 -1.92 13.86 -9.46
N ILE A 135 -1.06 12.87 -9.27
CA ILE A 135 -1.41 11.44 -9.29
C ILE A 135 -1.85 11.03 -7.87
N PRO A 136 -3.06 10.46 -7.67
CA PRO A 136 -3.42 9.78 -6.42
C PRO A 136 -2.36 8.75 -6.06
N SER A 137 -2.03 8.64 -4.78
CA SER A 137 -0.96 7.78 -4.24
C SER A 137 -0.95 6.35 -4.81
N ASP A 138 -2.12 5.85 -5.21
CA ASP A 138 -2.34 4.47 -5.64
C ASP A 138 -1.86 4.20 -7.08
N ALA A 139 -1.82 5.19 -7.97
CA ALA A 139 -1.35 5.02 -9.35
C ALA A 139 0.18 5.23 -9.50
N ARG A 140 0.89 5.52 -8.41
CA ARG A 140 2.37 5.57 -8.40
C ARG A 140 3.03 4.20 -8.25
N GLN A 141 2.26 3.13 -8.03
CA GLN A 141 2.80 1.84 -7.61
C GLN A 141 3.66 1.14 -8.67
N GLY A 142 3.42 1.34 -9.97
CA GLY A 142 4.20 0.63 -11.01
C GLY A 142 5.55 1.25 -11.42
N SER A 143 5.91 2.45 -10.92
CA SER A 143 7.04 3.23 -11.48
C SER A 143 8.05 3.75 -10.44
N LEU A 144 7.79 3.62 -9.14
CA LEU A 144 8.59 4.30 -8.11
C LEU A 144 9.80 3.52 -7.61
N VAL A 145 10.08 2.36 -8.17
CA VAL A 145 11.14 1.48 -7.67
C VAL A 145 12.13 1.19 -8.81
N THR A 146 12.78 2.23 -9.33
CA THR A 146 14.07 2.07 -10.03
C THR A 146 15.14 1.77 -8.99
N LEU A 147 15.07 0.57 -8.42
CA LEU A 147 16.05 -0.03 -7.54
C LEU A 147 17.06 -0.80 -8.40
N SER A 148 18.32 -0.91 -7.96
CA SER A 148 19.25 -1.86 -8.60
C SER A 148 18.70 -3.28 -8.49
N GLU A 149 19.20 -4.19 -9.33
CA GLU A 149 18.80 -5.60 -9.35
C GLU A 149 18.90 -6.26 -7.96
N GLU A 150 19.92 -5.88 -7.17
CA GLU A 150 20.08 -6.39 -5.79
C GLU A 150 18.95 -5.88 -4.87
N TYR A 151 18.59 -4.61 -4.97
CA TYR A 151 17.53 -4.02 -4.15
C TYR A 151 16.12 -4.48 -4.55
N GLN A 152 15.89 -4.73 -5.84
CA GLN A 152 14.66 -5.36 -6.30
C GLN A 152 14.52 -6.76 -5.72
N THR A 153 15.60 -7.55 -5.74
CA THR A 153 15.61 -8.89 -5.15
C THR A 153 15.32 -8.87 -3.65
N MET A 154 15.88 -7.91 -2.90
CA MET A 154 15.59 -7.72 -1.47
C MET A 154 14.12 -7.37 -1.21
N LEU A 155 13.58 -6.41 -1.97
CA LEU A 155 12.20 -5.96 -1.81
C LEU A 155 11.20 -7.06 -2.19
N VAL A 156 11.44 -7.76 -3.30
CA VAL A 156 10.62 -8.90 -3.74
C VAL A 156 10.67 -10.02 -2.71
N GLY A 157 11.84 -10.34 -2.15
CA GLY A 157 11.98 -11.32 -1.07
C GLY A 157 11.17 -10.93 0.18
N PHE A 158 11.25 -9.68 0.61
CA PHE A 158 10.47 -9.15 1.73
C PHE A 158 8.96 -9.24 1.47
N LEU A 159 8.50 -8.76 0.31
CA LEU A 159 7.09 -8.74 -0.05
C LEU A 159 6.53 -10.16 -0.25
N THR A 160 7.33 -11.08 -0.79
CA THR A 160 6.98 -12.50 -0.88
C THR A 160 6.85 -13.14 0.51
N GLY A 161 7.76 -12.82 1.43
CA GLY A 161 7.63 -13.24 2.83
C GLY A 161 6.35 -12.71 3.48
N LEU A 162 6.01 -11.44 3.22
CA LEU A 162 4.79 -10.79 3.71
C LEU A 162 3.52 -11.40 3.10
N SER A 163 3.55 -11.76 1.82
CA SER A 163 2.49 -12.50 1.13
C SER A 163 2.24 -13.88 1.74
N GLY A 164 3.32 -14.63 1.98
CA GLY A 164 3.28 -15.91 2.70
C GLY A 164 2.73 -15.75 4.11
N LEU A 165 3.02 -14.63 4.78
CA LEU A 165 2.55 -14.34 6.13
C LEU A 165 1.03 -14.08 6.20
N ILE A 166 0.57 -13.18 5.33
CA ILE A 166 -0.79 -12.62 5.36
C ILE A 166 -1.77 -13.57 4.68
N ALA A 167 -1.43 -14.04 3.48
CA ALA A 167 -2.31 -14.85 2.67
C ALA A 167 -2.01 -16.35 2.78
N SER A 168 -0.91 -16.77 3.41
CA SER A 168 -0.39 -18.14 3.29
C SER A 168 -0.37 -18.59 1.82
N SER A 169 -0.02 -17.67 0.92
CA SER A 169 -0.05 -17.83 -0.54
C SER A 169 1.37 -17.68 -1.09
N PRO A 170 1.78 -18.47 -2.10
CA PRO A 170 3.10 -18.38 -2.71
C PRO A 170 3.25 -17.20 -3.68
N VAL A 171 2.28 -16.26 -3.72
CA VAL A 171 2.32 -15.12 -4.63
C VAL A 171 3.55 -14.27 -4.33
N VAL A 172 4.43 -14.18 -5.31
CA VAL A 172 5.57 -13.27 -5.33
C VAL A 172 5.01 -11.88 -5.60
N LEU A 173 5.06 -11.02 -4.59
CA LEU A 173 4.56 -9.66 -4.72
C LEU A 173 5.62 -8.80 -5.38
N ASP A 174 5.34 -8.41 -6.62
CA ASP A 174 6.18 -7.53 -7.41
C ASP A 174 5.57 -6.12 -7.42
N PRO A 175 6.25 -5.11 -6.84
CA PRO A 175 5.85 -3.71 -6.92
C PRO A 175 5.60 -3.21 -8.35
N ALA A 176 6.32 -3.74 -9.34
CA ALA A 176 6.18 -3.34 -10.73
C ALA A 176 4.97 -3.99 -11.42
N ASP A 177 4.41 -5.06 -10.87
CA ASP A 177 3.24 -5.76 -11.41
C ASP A 177 2.02 -5.68 -10.47
N PRO A 178 1.07 -4.75 -10.74
CA PRO A 178 -0.19 -4.64 -10.01
C PRO A 178 -1.03 -5.93 -9.96
N ASN A 179 -0.81 -6.87 -10.88
CA ASN A 179 -1.57 -8.13 -10.91
C ASN A 179 -1.18 -9.06 -9.76
N THR A 180 0.07 -9.03 -9.31
CA THR A 180 0.51 -9.84 -8.15
C THR A 180 -0.27 -9.45 -6.89
N TYR A 181 -0.56 -8.16 -6.69
CA TYR A 181 -1.40 -7.69 -5.59
C TYR A 181 -2.87 -8.10 -5.74
N LYS A 182 -3.41 -8.12 -6.96
CA LYS A 182 -4.78 -8.62 -7.21
C LYS A 182 -4.89 -10.11 -6.92
N GLU A 183 -3.88 -10.88 -7.28
CA GLU A 183 -3.79 -12.32 -6.99
C GLU A 183 -3.67 -12.56 -5.48
N LEU A 184 -2.82 -11.77 -4.81
CA LEU A 184 -2.92 -11.31 -3.42
C LEU A 184 -4.30 -11.48 -2.78
N PHE A 185 -5.12 -10.47 -3.06
CA PHE A 185 -6.44 -10.33 -2.47
C PHE A 185 -7.43 -11.40 -2.95
N SER A 186 -7.26 -11.92 -4.17
CA SER A 186 -8.09 -13.01 -4.67
C SER A 186 -7.88 -14.30 -3.85
N ASN A 187 -6.65 -14.61 -3.51
CA ASN A 187 -6.32 -15.77 -2.67
C ASN A 187 -6.79 -15.61 -1.23
N VAL A 188 -6.66 -14.40 -0.65
CA VAL A 188 -7.22 -14.09 0.67
C VAL A 188 -8.73 -14.27 0.67
N ASN A 189 -9.42 -13.79 -0.38
CA ASN A 189 -10.86 -13.96 -0.54
C ASN A 189 -11.28 -15.41 -0.73
N ALA A 190 -10.54 -16.20 -1.52
CA ALA A 190 -10.84 -17.61 -1.73
C ALA A 190 -10.76 -18.41 -0.42
N LYS A 191 -9.74 -18.16 0.41
CA LYS A 191 -9.62 -18.78 1.75
C LYS A 191 -10.75 -18.37 2.67
N PHE A 192 -11.15 -17.10 2.62
CA PHE A 192 -12.30 -16.62 3.36
C PHE A 192 -13.60 -17.34 2.94
N ASP A 193 -13.83 -17.47 1.64
CA ASP A 193 -15.02 -18.13 1.09
C ASP A 193 -15.02 -19.63 1.45
N GLN A 194 -13.87 -20.30 1.39
CA GLN A 194 -13.71 -21.68 1.86
C GLN A 194 -14.07 -21.81 3.35
N ARG A 195 -13.53 -20.93 4.19
CA ARG A 195 -13.78 -20.96 5.64
C ARG A 195 -15.24 -20.69 5.98
N THR A 196 -15.89 -19.80 5.23
CA THR A 196 -17.33 -19.53 5.36
C THR A 196 -18.14 -20.79 5.08
N GLN A 197 -17.80 -21.53 4.01
CA GLN A 197 -18.44 -22.79 3.67
C GLN A 197 -18.22 -23.86 4.75
N GLU A 198 -17.02 -23.97 5.31
CA GLU A 198 -16.71 -24.90 6.40
C GLU A 198 -17.56 -24.61 7.64
N ILE A 199 -17.67 -23.34 8.05
CA ILE A 199 -18.48 -22.94 9.21
C ILE A 199 -19.98 -23.18 8.95
N SER A 200 -20.46 -22.89 7.74
CA SER A 200 -21.89 -23.07 7.39
C SER A 200 -22.36 -24.52 7.38
N LYS A 201 -21.43 -25.49 7.27
CA LYS A 201 -21.72 -26.93 7.25
C LYS A 201 -21.77 -27.53 8.65
N ILE A 202 -21.47 -26.76 9.69
CA ILE A 202 -21.46 -27.24 11.08
C ILE A 202 -22.91 -27.45 11.52
N THR A 203 -23.29 -28.71 11.75
CA THR A 203 -24.64 -29.07 12.23
C THR A 203 -24.62 -29.85 13.54
N SER A 204 -23.46 -30.38 13.93
CA SER A 204 -23.31 -31.22 15.12
C SER A 204 -22.02 -30.92 15.90
N GLU A 205 -21.97 -31.33 17.16
CA GLU A 205 -20.75 -31.24 17.99
C GLU A 205 -19.58 -32.06 17.41
N ARG A 206 -19.87 -33.12 16.66
CA ARG A 206 -18.86 -33.91 15.95
C ARG A 206 -18.15 -33.08 14.88
N ASP A 207 -18.90 -32.27 14.14
CA ASP A 207 -18.35 -31.38 13.09
C ASP A 207 -17.45 -30.31 13.71
N VAL A 208 -17.87 -29.75 14.85
CA VAL A 208 -17.07 -28.76 15.60
C VAL A 208 -15.76 -29.38 16.10
N ASN A 209 -15.80 -30.60 16.64
CA ASN A 209 -14.60 -31.29 17.11
C ASN A 209 -13.66 -31.66 15.95
N GLN A 210 -14.20 -31.98 14.78
CA GLN A 210 -13.39 -32.21 13.57
C GLN A 210 -12.73 -30.92 13.08
N LEU A 211 -13.46 -29.81 13.06
CA LEU A 211 -12.93 -28.50 12.71
C LEU A 211 -11.83 -28.06 13.69
N CYS A 212 -12.03 -28.26 15.00
CA CYS A 212 -11.01 -27.95 16.00
C CYS A 212 -9.73 -28.77 15.82
N LYS A 213 -9.85 -30.06 15.47
CA LYS A 213 -8.68 -30.91 15.15
C LYS A 213 -7.95 -30.44 13.91
N GLN A 214 -8.69 -30.02 12.88
CA GLN A 214 -8.11 -29.48 11.66
C GLN A 214 -7.37 -28.16 11.93
N ASP A 215 -8.00 -27.22 12.64
CA ASP A 215 -7.38 -25.94 13.00
C ASP A 215 -6.11 -26.12 13.84
N MET A 216 -6.10 -27.09 14.76
CA MET A 216 -4.93 -27.45 15.54
C MET A 216 -3.81 -28.01 14.65
N LYS A 217 -4.14 -28.85 13.68
CA LYS A 217 -3.16 -29.38 12.73
C LYS A 217 -2.59 -28.28 11.83
N ASP A 218 -3.46 -27.39 11.33
CA ASP A 218 -3.08 -26.31 10.42
C ASP A 218 -2.18 -25.29 11.14
N ILE A 219 -2.48 -24.95 12.40
CA ILE A 219 -1.62 -24.04 13.18
C ILE A 219 -0.27 -24.68 13.51
N GLU A 220 -0.21 -25.99 13.76
CA GLU A 220 1.03 -26.71 14.00
C GLU A 220 1.91 -26.78 12.75
N GLN A 221 1.31 -27.07 11.59
CA GLN A 221 2.01 -27.01 10.31
C GLN A 221 2.53 -25.60 10.03
N LYS A 222 1.74 -24.56 10.31
CA LYS A 222 2.16 -23.16 10.16
C LYS A 222 3.33 -22.83 11.09
N ILE A 223 3.30 -23.27 12.35
CA ILE A 223 4.40 -23.06 13.30
C ILE A 223 5.67 -23.78 12.82
N SER A 224 5.57 -25.02 12.33
CA SER A 224 6.71 -25.76 11.79
C SER A 224 7.35 -25.00 10.63
N LYS A 225 6.53 -24.60 9.64
CA LYS A 225 7.00 -23.87 8.46
C LYS A 225 7.69 -22.55 8.84
N LEU A 226 7.09 -21.76 9.72
CA LEU A 226 7.68 -20.50 10.21
C LEU A 226 9.00 -20.73 10.96
N THR A 227 9.13 -21.86 11.66
CA THR A 227 10.35 -22.23 12.38
C THR A 227 11.47 -22.61 11.43
N ASP A 228 11.15 -23.36 10.37
CA ASP A 228 12.11 -23.73 9.33
C ASP A 228 12.58 -22.51 8.53
N GLU A 229 11.67 -21.61 8.15
CA GLU A 229 12.00 -20.35 7.47
C GLU A 229 12.87 -19.45 8.36
N MET A 230 12.55 -19.31 9.65
CA MET A 230 13.38 -18.58 10.60
C MET A 230 14.79 -19.17 10.73
N ARG A 231 14.92 -20.50 10.67
CA ARG A 231 16.22 -21.18 10.71
C ARG A 231 17.05 -20.88 9.47
N GLN A 232 16.43 -20.88 8.29
CA GLN A 232 17.08 -20.51 7.02
C GLN A 232 17.52 -19.04 7.03
N LEU A 233 16.66 -18.14 7.48
CA LEU A 233 17.00 -16.70 7.59
C LEU A 233 18.15 -16.49 8.58
N SER A 234 18.16 -17.20 9.72
CA SER A 234 19.25 -17.12 10.68
C SER A 234 20.58 -17.62 10.09
N ALA A 235 20.57 -18.72 9.34
CA ALA A 235 21.77 -19.21 8.67
C ALA A 235 22.30 -18.22 7.62
N ASN A 236 21.40 -17.59 6.85
CA ASN A 236 21.75 -16.54 5.90
C ASN A 236 22.34 -15.31 6.61
N LYS A 237 21.81 -14.96 7.79
CA LYS A 237 22.33 -13.86 8.61
C LYS A 237 23.78 -14.11 9.03
N ASP A 238 24.09 -15.33 9.46
CA ASP A 238 25.45 -15.70 9.85
C ASP A 238 26.43 -15.61 8.68
N ILE A 239 25.99 -16.03 7.48
CA ILE A 239 26.80 -15.92 6.25
C ILE A 239 27.10 -14.47 5.91
N LEU A 240 26.10 -13.58 5.93
CA LEU A 240 26.28 -12.16 5.61
C LEU A 240 27.15 -11.46 6.65
N THR A 241 26.96 -11.78 7.93
CA THR A 241 27.77 -11.23 9.02
C THR A 241 29.24 -11.59 8.85
N LYS A 242 29.54 -12.85 8.48
CA LYS A 242 30.90 -13.27 8.13
C LYS A 242 31.46 -12.52 6.93
N ARG A 243 30.68 -12.34 5.86
CA ARG A 243 31.12 -11.55 4.69
C ARG A 243 31.46 -10.11 5.02
N ILE A 244 30.72 -9.48 5.92
CA ILE A 244 31.02 -8.12 6.40
C ILE A 244 32.32 -8.10 7.20
N GLN A 245 32.52 -9.09 8.09
CA GLN A 245 33.75 -9.24 8.87
C GLN A 245 34.97 -9.48 7.96
N ASP A 246 34.86 -10.35 6.96
CA ASP A 246 35.92 -10.62 5.99
C ASP A 246 36.26 -9.36 5.18
N ALA A 247 35.26 -8.56 4.79
CA ALA A 247 35.46 -7.30 4.10
C ALA A 247 36.15 -6.26 4.99
N ASP A 248 35.78 -6.16 6.27
CA ASP A 248 36.43 -5.29 7.24
C ASP A 248 37.89 -5.68 7.49
N GLU A 249 38.17 -6.98 7.63
CA GLU A 249 39.54 -7.48 7.76
C GLU A 249 40.36 -7.22 6.49
N GLY A 250 39.76 -7.36 5.30
CA GLY A 250 40.40 -7.05 4.03
C GLY A 250 40.77 -5.57 3.89
N LEU A 251 39.90 -4.67 4.35
CA LEU A 251 40.16 -3.22 4.41
C LEU A 251 41.29 -2.86 5.38
N LEU A 252 41.47 -3.63 6.46
CA LEU A 252 42.50 -3.41 7.48
C LEU A 252 43.87 -4.01 7.11
N LYS A 253 43.91 -5.14 6.38
CA LYS A 253 45.14 -5.93 6.18
C LYS A 253 45.98 -5.55 4.95
N VAL A 254 45.40 -4.95 3.91
CA VAL A 254 46.12 -4.75 2.63
C VAL A 254 46.67 -3.33 2.52
N LYS A 255 47.96 -3.16 2.89
CA LYS A 255 48.71 -1.89 2.74
C LYS A 255 48.84 -1.44 1.27
N ASP A 256 48.79 -2.35 0.31
CA ASP A 256 49.02 -2.10 -1.13
C ASP A 256 47.75 -2.19 -2.00
N MET A 257 46.57 -1.96 -1.41
CA MET A 257 45.31 -2.01 -2.15
C MET A 257 45.15 -0.76 -3.02
N THR A 258 44.87 -0.95 -4.31
CA THR A 258 44.60 0.17 -5.21
C THR A 258 43.34 0.92 -4.78
N ALA A 259 43.27 2.23 -5.08
CA ALA A 259 42.09 3.05 -4.75
C ALA A 259 40.79 2.49 -5.35
N LEU A 260 40.87 1.84 -6.52
CA LEU A 260 39.75 1.20 -7.18
C LEU A 260 39.26 -0.05 -6.42
N GLN A 261 40.18 -0.95 -6.04
CA GLN A 261 39.86 -2.14 -5.23
C GLN A 261 39.29 -1.77 -3.86
N ARG A 262 39.77 -0.69 -3.24
CA ARG A 262 39.23 -0.18 -1.97
C ARG A 262 37.82 0.35 -2.12
N LYS A 263 37.53 1.03 -3.24
CA LYS A 263 36.17 1.49 -3.55
C LYS A 263 35.20 0.33 -3.78
N GLU A 264 35.62 -0.69 -4.54
CA GLU A 264 34.80 -1.88 -4.79
C GLU A 264 34.52 -2.67 -3.51
N LEU A 265 35.52 -2.86 -2.65
CA LEU A 265 35.33 -3.50 -1.34
C LEU A 265 34.36 -2.73 -0.45
N PHE A 266 34.43 -1.40 -0.45
CA PHE A 266 33.51 -0.56 0.31
C PHE A 266 32.07 -0.66 -0.21
N GLN A 267 31.89 -0.63 -1.53
CA GLN A 267 30.58 -0.80 -2.18
C GLN A 267 29.98 -2.18 -1.89
N ASN A 268 30.79 -3.24 -1.98
CA ASN A 268 30.35 -4.60 -1.67
C ASN A 268 29.99 -4.76 -0.19
N LYS A 269 30.75 -4.13 0.71
CA LYS A 269 30.44 -4.11 2.15
C LYS A 269 29.11 -3.41 2.40
N GLU A 270 28.93 -2.20 1.87
CA GLU A 270 27.70 -1.41 2.01
C GLU A 270 26.47 -2.18 1.49
N ALA A 271 26.58 -2.82 0.32
CA ALA A 271 25.52 -3.66 -0.23
C ALA A 271 25.20 -4.87 0.70
N THR A 272 26.22 -5.48 1.30
CA THR A 272 26.04 -6.62 2.22
C THR A 272 25.39 -6.19 3.54
N GLU A 273 25.77 -5.04 4.09
CA GLU A 273 25.15 -4.45 5.30
C GLU A 273 23.67 -4.13 5.08
N GLN A 274 23.32 -3.63 3.90
CA GLN A 274 21.93 -3.36 3.56
C GLN A 274 21.13 -4.65 3.38
N HIS A 275 21.72 -5.69 2.77
CA HIS A 275 21.10 -7.01 2.70
C HIS A 275 20.88 -7.61 4.09
N LEU A 276 21.80 -7.39 5.04
CA LEU A 276 21.63 -7.77 6.44
C LEU A 276 20.47 -7.01 7.10
N ALA A 277 20.33 -5.71 6.86
CA ALA A 277 19.21 -4.92 7.40
C ALA A 277 17.83 -5.35 6.86
N ALA A 278 17.75 -5.67 5.57
CA ALA A 278 16.54 -6.23 4.96
C ALA A 278 16.19 -7.61 5.53
N LEU A 279 17.22 -8.44 5.77
CA LEU A 279 17.07 -9.74 6.39
C LEU A 279 16.58 -9.64 7.84
N ASP A 280 17.14 -8.72 8.63
CA ASP A 280 16.71 -8.48 10.02
C ASP A 280 15.25 -8.03 10.09
N SER A 281 14.82 -7.18 9.15
CA SER A 281 13.42 -6.76 9.02
C SER A 281 12.50 -7.94 8.71
N SER A 282 12.93 -8.84 7.82
CA SER A 282 12.20 -10.06 7.48
C SER A 282 12.11 -10.98 8.70
N MET A 283 13.23 -11.25 9.39
CA MET A 283 13.27 -12.06 10.62
C MET A 283 12.34 -11.51 11.71
N TYR A 284 12.26 -10.19 11.86
CA TYR A 284 11.34 -9.56 12.80
C TYR A 284 9.86 -9.87 12.49
N LEU A 285 9.47 -9.81 11.20
CA LEU A 285 8.11 -10.15 10.77
C LEU A 285 7.79 -11.63 11.01
N PHE A 286 8.71 -12.52 10.63
CA PHE A 286 8.54 -13.96 10.85
C PHE A 286 8.43 -14.30 12.34
N ARG A 287 9.24 -13.67 13.19
CA ARG A 287 9.14 -13.82 14.65
C ARG A 287 7.78 -13.37 15.17
N ARG A 288 7.29 -12.21 14.75
CA ARG A 288 5.94 -11.73 15.15
C ARG A 288 4.83 -12.68 14.72
N ALA A 289 4.92 -13.24 13.52
CA ALA A 289 3.94 -14.22 13.07
C ALA A 289 4.02 -15.55 13.82
N GLN A 290 5.23 -16.00 14.17
CA GLN A 290 5.42 -17.18 15.01
C GLN A 290 4.82 -16.95 16.40
N GLU A 291 5.07 -15.79 17.02
CA GLU A 291 4.46 -15.41 18.31
C GLU A 291 2.92 -15.39 18.22
N ALA A 292 2.36 -14.84 17.14
CA ALA A 292 0.92 -14.84 16.91
C ALA A 292 0.37 -16.27 16.74
N ALA A 293 1.05 -17.12 15.99
CA ALA A 293 0.66 -18.51 15.79
C ALA A 293 0.72 -19.32 17.09
N LEU A 294 1.75 -19.12 17.91
CA LEU A 294 1.88 -19.75 19.24
C LEU A 294 0.77 -19.29 20.20
N LYS A 295 0.43 -18.00 20.21
CA LYS A 295 -0.72 -17.48 20.99
C LYS A 295 -2.04 -18.10 20.54
N LYS A 296 -2.23 -18.24 19.22
CA LYS A 296 -3.41 -18.91 18.66
C LYS A 296 -3.46 -20.39 19.07
N LYS A 297 -2.34 -21.12 18.98
CA LYS A 297 -2.24 -22.51 19.47
C LYS A 297 -2.64 -22.64 20.93
N LYS A 298 -2.09 -21.80 21.83
CA LYS A 298 -2.46 -21.80 23.26
C LYS A 298 -3.95 -21.54 23.48
N THR A 299 -4.53 -20.64 22.70
CA THR A 299 -5.96 -20.31 22.77
C THR A 299 -6.81 -21.51 22.35
N LEU A 300 -6.46 -22.14 21.22
CA LEU A 300 -7.10 -23.35 20.74
C LEU A 300 -6.99 -24.50 21.75
N GLU A 301 -5.81 -24.71 22.35
CA GLU A 301 -5.60 -25.73 23.39
C GLU A 301 -6.49 -25.51 24.61
N TYR A 302 -6.74 -24.25 25.00
CA TYR A 302 -7.61 -23.90 26.12
C TYR A 302 -9.11 -24.14 25.81
N ILE A 303 -9.53 -23.90 24.57
CA ILE A 303 -10.96 -24.00 24.18
C ILE A 303 -11.33 -25.33 23.51
N LYS A 304 -10.35 -26.21 23.19
CA LYS A 304 -10.58 -27.46 22.44
C LYS A 304 -11.62 -28.41 23.06
N GLU A 305 -11.76 -28.38 24.39
CA GLU A 305 -12.70 -29.24 25.14
C GLU A 305 -14.07 -28.57 25.30
N LYS A 306 -14.19 -27.28 24.95
CA LYS A 306 -15.40 -26.47 25.10
C LYS A 306 -15.99 -26.17 23.73
N THR A 307 -16.67 -27.15 23.15
CA THR A 307 -17.19 -27.13 21.76
C THR A 307 -17.99 -25.87 21.43
N LYS A 308 -18.90 -25.41 22.30
CA LYS A 308 -19.67 -24.18 22.12
C LYS A 308 -18.80 -22.91 22.13
N LEU A 309 -17.82 -22.86 23.04
CA LEU A 309 -16.90 -21.73 23.16
C LEU A 309 -15.95 -21.64 21.97
N PHE A 310 -15.49 -22.79 21.46
CA PHE A 310 -14.70 -22.87 20.24
C PHE A 310 -15.50 -22.35 19.04
N LEU A 311 -16.75 -22.80 18.85
CA LEU A 311 -17.58 -22.33 17.74
C LEU A 311 -17.82 -20.81 17.81
N PHE A 312 -18.11 -20.29 19.00
CA PHE A 312 -18.26 -18.85 19.23
C PHE A 312 -16.98 -18.06 18.89
N TYR A 313 -15.83 -18.50 19.42
CA TYR A 313 -14.54 -17.87 19.15
C TYR A 313 -14.20 -17.87 17.66
N THR A 314 -14.36 -19.02 16.98
CA THR A 314 -14.08 -19.18 15.56
C THR A 314 -14.98 -18.30 14.69
N THR A 315 -16.25 -18.14 15.07
CA THR A 315 -17.20 -17.27 14.37
C THR A 315 -16.83 -15.80 14.52
N ILE A 316 -16.46 -15.36 15.73
CA ILE A 316 -16.01 -13.98 15.96
C ILE A 316 -14.70 -13.69 15.23
N GLU A 317 -13.73 -14.59 15.33
CA GLU A 317 -12.44 -14.46 14.63
C GLU A 317 -12.66 -14.31 13.13
N HIS A 318 -13.53 -15.15 12.55
CA HIS A 318 -13.89 -15.08 11.14
C HIS A 318 -14.54 -13.75 10.75
N ASN A 319 -15.47 -13.24 11.57
CA ASN A 319 -16.13 -11.95 11.32
C ASN A 319 -15.17 -10.76 11.42
N LEU A 320 -14.25 -10.78 12.38
CA LEU A 320 -13.21 -9.75 12.49
C LEU A 320 -12.28 -9.78 11.27
N GLN A 321 -11.85 -10.97 10.83
CA GLN A 321 -11.08 -11.11 9.60
C GLN A 321 -11.85 -10.61 8.37
N SER A 322 -13.15 -10.89 8.29
CA SER A 322 -14.03 -10.37 7.23
C SER A 322 -14.06 -8.83 7.20
N LEU A 323 -14.21 -8.21 8.37
CA LEU A 323 -14.23 -6.75 8.51
C LEU A 323 -12.88 -6.16 8.08
N PHE A 324 -11.76 -6.69 8.59
CA PHE A 324 -10.43 -6.21 8.21
C PHE A 324 -10.16 -6.36 6.71
N ASN A 325 -10.51 -7.50 6.12
CA ASN A 325 -10.37 -7.71 4.68
C ASN A 325 -11.24 -6.73 3.87
N SER A 326 -12.47 -6.46 4.33
CA SER A 326 -13.37 -5.51 3.67
C SER A 326 -12.82 -4.08 3.73
N VAL A 327 -12.23 -3.68 4.86
CA VAL A 327 -11.57 -2.38 5.02
C VAL A 327 -10.32 -2.28 4.12
N LEU A 328 -9.51 -3.33 4.05
CA LEU A 328 -8.32 -3.37 3.19
C LEU A 328 -8.68 -3.25 1.70
N VAL A 329 -9.73 -3.95 1.25
CA VAL A 329 -10.23 -3.85 -0.12
C VAL A 329 -10.76 -2.44 -0.42
N ALA A 330 -11.49 -1.84 0.53
CA ALA A 330 -12.01 -0.48 0.39
C ALA A 330 -10.89 0.59 0.36
N GLN A 331 -9.84 0.41 1.16
CA GLN A 331 -8.68 1.32 1.19
C GLN A 331 -7.77 1.15 -0.03
N GLY A 332 -7.64 -0.06 -0.58
CA GLY A 332 -6.81 -0.35 -1.76
C GLY A 332 -7.40 0.09 -3.11
N GLY A 333 -8.50 0.86 -3.13
CA GLY A 333 -9.13 1.35 -4.36
C GLY A 333 -9.72 0.25 -5.27
N LEU A 334 -9.68 -1.02 -4.83
CA LEU A 334 -10.32 -2.14 -5.50
C LEU A 334 -11.84 -1.95 -5.39
N SER A 335 -12.41 -1.35 -6.43
CA SER A 335 -13.86 -1.18 -6.59
C SER A 335 -14.54 -2.53 -6.86
N ILE A 336 -14.46 -3.46 -5.90
CA ILE A 336 -15.34 -4.62 -5.85
C ILE A 336 -16.59 -4.21 -5.06
N ARG A 337 -17.31 -3.20 -5.57
CA ARG A 337 -18.53 -2.67 -4.96
C ARG A 337 -19.65 -3.72 -4.90
N ASP A 338 -19.64 -4.69 -5.81
CA ASP A 338 -20.74 -5.65 -5.94
C ASP A 338 -20.63 -6.91 -5.07
N LYS A 339 -19.43 -7.24 -4.53
CA LYS A 339 -19.24 -8.42 -3.65
C LYS A 339 -19.15 -8.09 -2.15
N THR A 340 -18.88 -6.84 -1.80
CA THR A 340 -18.68 -6.43 -0.39
C THR A 340 -20.00 -6.34 0.38
N ASN A 341 -21.07 -5.82 -0.25
CA ASN A 341 -22.41 -5.79 0.37
C ASN A 341 -23.05 -7.18 0.53
N THR A 342 -22.78 -8.12 -0.39
CA THR A 342 -23.28 -9.50 -0.30
C THR A 342 -22.55 -10.33 0.76
N LYS A 343 -21.25 -10.07 0.98
CA LYS A 343 -20.43 -10.86 1.93
C LYS A 343 -20.65 -10.47 3.39
N ALA A 344 -20.91 -9.18 3.69
CA ALA A 344 -21.37 -8.77 5.03
C ALA A 344 -22.73 -9.39 5.39
N GLY A 345 -23.62 -9.55 4.40
CA GLY A 345 -24.90 -10.26 4.55
C GLY A 345 -24.74 -11.77 4.81
N MET A 346 -23.76 -12.43 4.18
CA MET A 346 -23.49 -13.86 4.42
C MET A 346 -22.94 -14.12 5.83
N ALA A 347 -22.03 -13.29 6.34
CA ALA A 347 -21.55 -13.38 7.72
C ALA A 347 -22.69 -13.20 8.74
N ALA A 348 -23.66 -12.32 8.45
CA ALA A 348 -24.87 -12.15 9.26
C ALA A 348 -25.82 -13.37 9.18
N SER A 349 -25.96 -14.01 8.00
CA SER A 349 -26.78 -15.22 7.85
C SER A 349 -26.21 -16.46 8.55
N VAL A 350 -24.87 -16.57 8.66
CA VAL A 350 -24.22 -17.67 9.38
C VAL A 350 -24.53 -17.57 10.89
N ILE A 351 -24.62 -16.35 11.44
CA ILE A 351 -25.05 -16.14 12.85
C ILE A 351 -26.52 -16.56 13.06
N GLN A 352 -27.40 -16.30 12.09
CA GLN A 352 -28.81 -16.72 12.17
C GLN A 352 -28.98 -18.25 12.04
N ALA A 353 -28.03 -18.94 11.42
CA ALA A 353 -28.03 -20.39 11.28
C ALA A 353 -27.48 -21.13 12.52
N ILE A 354 -26.76 -20.43 13.41
CA ILE A 354 -26.30 -21.02 14.68
C ILE A 354 -27.49 -21.06 15.66
N PRO A 355 -27.87 -22.23 16.20
CA PRO A 355 -28.95 -22.32 17.18
C PRO A 355 -28.69 -21.38 18.36
N THR A 356 -29.65 -20.53 18.70
CA THR A 356 -29.54 -19.58 19.83
C THR A 356 -29.24 -20.27 21.17
N SER A 357 -29.59 -21.55 21.31
CA SER A 357 -29.24 -22.41 22.46
C SER A 357 -27.75 -22.75 22.60
N TRP A 358 -26.94 -22.36 21.61
CA TRP A 358 -25.49 -22.61 21.56
C TRP A 358 -24.66 -21.34 21.78
N ILE A 359 -25.32 -20.18 21.88
CA ILE A 359 -24.70 -18.93 22.31
C ILE A 359 -24.55 -19.01 23.84
N PRO A 360 -23.33 -18.93 24.40
CA PRO A 360 -23.16 -18.88 25.85
C PRO A 360 -23.69 -17.54 26.36
N ILE A 361 -24.97 -17.51 26.72
CA ILE A 361 -25.54 -16.43 27.53
C ILE A 361 -25.01 -16.67 28.93
N GLY A 362 -24.24 -15.72 29.46
CA GLY A 362 -23.75 -15.77 30.83
C GLY A 362 -24.94 -15.88 31.79
N ASN A 363 -24.89 -16.88 32.67
CA ASN A 363 -25.55 -16.80 33.96
C ASN A 363 -24.59 -16.14 34.95
#